data_AF-A0A915U3C7-F1
#
_entry.id   AF-A0A915U3C7-F1
#
_cell.length_a   1.000
_cell.length_b   1.000
_cell.length_c   1.000
_cell.angle_alpha   90.00
_cell.angle_beta   90.00
_cell.angle_gamma   90.00
#
_symmetry.space_group_name_H-M   'P 1'
#
loop_
_entity.id
_entity.type
_entity.pdbx_description
1 polymer ?
#
loop_
_entity_poly.entity_id
_entity_poly.type
_entity_poly.pdbx_seq_one_letter_code
_entity_poly.pdbx_strand_id
1 'polypeptide(L)'
;MKLIKFFTSSSIGTGVDFTIYTVLSTFLFPPVANLISAGAGMVTNYVIQRRFVFEASRSIPVSFILSVLFSLGGIGLGTLFIYILIHIPVMRQQPVMAKIISTAIIFFYNYETKKIAFGDTKERSVASNY
;
A
#
# COMPACT_ATOMS: atom_id res chain seq x y z
N MET A 1 -8.83 4.53 15.80
CA MET A 1 -7.46 4.48 15.24
C MET A 1 -7.52 4.08 13.76
N LYS A 2 -7.45 5.04 12.83
CA LYS A 2 -7.51 4.79 11.37
C LYS A 2 -6.30 3.96 10.87
N LEU A 3 -5.13 4.15 11.50
CA LEU A 3 -3.90 3.40 11.21
C LEU A 3 -4.05 1.88 11.37
N ILE A 4 -4.69 1.41 12.44
CA ILE A 4 -4.92 -0.03 12.67
C ILE A 4 -5.83 -0.60 11.58
N LYS A 5 -6.93 0.10 11.26
CA LYS A 5 -7.83 -0.32 10.18
C LYS A 5 -7.12 -0.34 8.82
N PHE A 6 -6.22 0.61 8.57
CA PHE A 6 -5.39 0.64 7.37
C PHE A 6 -4.43 -0.55 7.29
N PHE A 7 -3.76 -0.87 8.41
CA PHE A 7 -2.89 -2.04 8.48
C PHE A 7 -3.68 -3.32 8.22
N THR A 8 -4.79 -3.54 8.94
CA THR A 8 -5.64 -4.73 8.79
C THR A 8 -6.19 -4.88 7.38
N SER A 9 -6.70 -3.81 6.77
CA SER A 9 -7.21 -3.84 5.39
C SER A 9 -6.11 -4.16 4.37
N SER A 10 -4.91 -3.62 4.56
CA SER A 10 -3.76 -3.94 3.72
C SER A 10 -3.36 -5.41 3.87
N SER A 11 -3.33 -5.95 5.08
CA SER A 11 -3.08 -7.37 5.34
C SER A 11 -4.13 -8.27 4.67
N ILE A 12 -5.41 -7.90 4.70
CA ILE A 12 -6.47 -8.64 4.01
C ILE A 12 -6.25 -8.63 2.50
N GLY A 13 -5.93 -7.47 1.91
CA GLY A 13 -5.62 -7.37 0.49
C GLY A 13 -4.44 -8.26 0.07
N THR A 14 -3.38 -8.27 0.87
CA THR A 14 -2.22 -9.16 0.67
C THR A 14 -2.59 -10.64 0.83
N GLY A 15 -3.43 -10.98 1.81
CA GLY A 15 -3.91 -12.34 2.00
C GLY A 15 -4.75 -12.84 0.81
N VAL A 16 -5.57 -11.97 0.22
CA VAL A 16 -6.35 -12.29 -0.99
C VAL A 16 -5.43 -12.50 -2.19
N ASP A 17 -4.45 -11.62 -2.41
CA ASP A 17 -3.43 -11.80 -3.46
C ASP A 17 -2.72 -13.15 -3.31
N PHE A 18 -2.19 -13.43 -2.11
CA PHE A 18 -1.47 -14.67 -1.85
C PHE A 18 -2.34 -15.91 -2.08
N THR A 19 -3.58 -15.90 -1.59
CA THR A 19 -4.51 -17.04 -1.76
C THR A 19 -4.82 -17.29 -3.23
N ILE A 20 -5.12 -16.24 -3.99
CA ILE A 20 -5.43 -16.34 -5.43
C ILE A 20 -4.17 -16.81 -6.18
N TYR A 21 -3.00 -16.25 -5.87
CA TYR A 21 -1.74 -16.64 -6.50
C TYR A 21 -1.43 -18.13 -6.28
N THR A 22 -1.55 -18.63 -5.04
CA THR A 22 -1.30 -20.05 -4.73
C THR A 22 -2.21 -20.97 -5.54
N VAL A 23 -3.48 -20.62 -5.73
CA VAL A 23 -4.39 -21.44 -6.54
C VAL A 23 -4.06 -21.31 -8.03
N LEU A 24 -3.95 -20.10 -8.56
CA LEU A 24 -3.76 -19.87 -10.00
C LEU A 24 -2.40 -20.33 -10.52
N SER A 25 -1.34 -20.26 -9.71
CA SER A 25 0.01 -20.71 -10.08
C SER A 25 0.10 -22.22 -10.34
N THR A 26 -0.89 -23.00 -9.91
CA THR A 26 -0.98 -24.43 -10.24
C THR A 26 -1.51 -24.71 -11.66
N PHE A 27 -2.17 -23.72 -12.28
CA PHE A 27 -2.83 -23.88 -13.59
C PHE A 27 -2.29 -22.93 -14.66
N LEU A 28 -1.72 -21.78 -14.27
CA LEU A 28 -1.31 -20.71 -15.17
C LEU A 28 0.20 -20.44 -15.07
N PHE A 29 0.75 -19.88 -16.14
CA PHE A 29 2.11 -19.36 -16.15
C PHE A 29 2.29 -18.33 -15.00
N PRO A 30 3.29 -18.46 -14.12
CA PRO A 30 3.36 -17.69 -12.86
C PRO A 30 3.25 -16.17 -12.99
N PRO A 31 3.82 -15.50 -14.01
CA PRO A 31 3.61 -14.07 -14.22
C PRO A 31 2.16 -13.68 -14.48
N VAL A 32 1.41 -14.52 -15.22
CA VAL A 32 -0.02 -14.29 -15.51
C VAL A 32 -0.85 -14.47 -14.23
N ALA A 33 -0.56 -15.53 -13.46
CA ALA A 33 -1.19 -15.75 -12.16
C ALA A 33 -0.97 -14.56 -11.21
N ASN A 34 0.26 -14.04 -11.15
CA ASN A 34 0.62 -12.88 -10.33
C ASN A 34 -0.09 -11.60 -10.77
N LEU A 35 -0.24 -11.35 -12.08
CA LEU A 35 -0.96 -10.17 -12.57
C LEU A 35 -2.44 -10.20 -12.13
N ILE A 36 -3.09 -11.36 -12.23
CA ILE A 36 -4.48 -11.52 -11.84
C ILE A 36 -4.64 -11.42 -10.32
N SER A 37 -3.78 -12.09 -9.55
CA SER A 37 -3.84 -12.10 -8.09
C SER A 37 -3.54 -10.71 -7.50
N ALA A 38 -2.51 -10.03 -8.00
CA ALA A 38 -2.15 -8.69 -7.54
C ALA A 38 -3.25 -7.68 -7.84
N GLY A 39 -3.90 -7.78 -9.01
CA GLY A 39 -5.07 -6.97 -9.35
C GLY A 39 -6.23 -7.17 -8.38
N ALA A 40 -6.58 -8.43 -8.09
CA ALA A 40 -7.65 -8.76 -7.14
C ALA A 40 -7.34 -8.29 -5.70
N GLY A 41 -6.11 -8.48 -5.23
CA GLY A 41 -5.65 -7.99 -3.94
C GLY A 41 -5.70 -6.46 -3.86
N MET A 42 -5.27 -5.76 -4.91
CA MET A 42 -5.30 -4.30 -4.98
C MET A 42 -6.73 -3.74 -4.97
N VAL A 43 -7.65 -4.32 -5.74
CA VAL A 43 -9.07 -3.94 -5.74
C VAL A 43 -9.69 -4.18 -4.36
N THR A 44 -9.46 -5.35 -3.77
CA THR A 44 -9.96 -5.68 -2.43
C THR A 44 -9.45 -4.68 -1.40
N ASN A 45 -8.15 -4.40 -1.44
CA ASN A 45 -7.52 -3.42 -0.55
C ASN A 45 -8.15 -2.04 -0.70
N TYR A 46 -8.34 -1.58 -1.94
CA TYR A 46 -8.99 -0.30 -2.23
C TYR A 46 -10.43 -0.24 -1.71
N VAL A 47 -11.25 -1.26 -1.96
CA VAL A 47 -12.65 -1.31 -1.53
C VAL A 47 -12.77 -1.27 -0.01
N ILE A 48 -11.99 -2.10 0.70
CA ILE A 48 -12.01 -2.13 2.16
C ILE A 48 -11.56 -0.78 2.72
N GLN A 49 -10.48 -0.22 2.20
CA GLN A 49 -9.96 1.05 2.68
C GLN A 49 -10.91 2.21 2.44
N ARG A 50 -11.51 2.28 1.25
CA ARG A 50 -12.47 3.32 0.89
C ARG A 50 -13.76 3.26 1.71
N ARG A 51 -14.20 2.06 2.11
CA ARG A 51 -15.48 1.86 2.81
C ARG A 51 -15.34 1.88 4.33
N PHE A 52 -14.25 1.34 4.87
CA PHE A 52 -14.10 1.08 6.31
C PHE A 52 -12.99 1.88 6.99
N VAL A 53 -11.98 2.34 6.24
CA VAL A 53 -10.81 3.04 6.80
C VAL A 53 -10.95 4.55 6.65
N PHE A 54 -11.30 5.02 5.46
CA PHE A 54 -11.36 6.43 5.11
C PHE A 54 -12.78 6.86 4.73
N GLU A 55 -13.16 8.08 5.05
CA GLU A 55 -14.41 8.68 4.56
C GLU A 55 -14.14 9.30 3.19
N ALA A 56 -14.31 8.50 2.15
CA ALA A 56 -13.99 8.94 0.80
C ALA A 56 -15.02 9.92 0.24
N SER A 57 -14.62 11.16 0.02
CA SER A 57 -15.43 12.20 -0.64
C SER A 57 -15.27 12.19 -2.16
N ARG A 58 -14.17 11.61 -2.67
CA ARG A 58 -13.85 11.58 -4.10
C ARG A 58 -14.59 10.47 -4.86
N SER A 59 -14.79 10.70 -6.16
CA SER A 59 -15.36 9.70 -7.07
C SER A 59 -14.52 8.43 -7.14
N ILE A 60 -15.17 7.31 -7.47
CA ILE A 60 -14.54 5.99 -7.55
C ILE A 60 -13.33 5.98 -8.50
N PRO A 61 -13.45 6.37 -9.78
CA PRO A 61 -12.33 6.26 -10.71
C PRO A 61 -11.14 7.14 -10.29
N VAL A 62 -11.39 8.36 -9.83
CA VAL A 62 -10.32 9.29 -9.41
C VAL A 62 -9.58 8.75 -8.18
N SER A 63 -10.30 8.33 -7.15
CA SER A 63 -9.67 7.81 -5.94
C SER A 63 -8.94 6.49 -6.18
N PHE A 64 -9.43 5.65 -7.11
CA PHE A 64 -8.75 4.42 -7.51
C PHE A 64 -7.44 4.73 -8.23
N ILE A 65 -7.48 5.55 -9.28
CA ILE A 65 -6.28 5.95 -10.04
C ILE A 65 -5.23 6.57 -9.12
N LEU A 66 -5.62 7.49 -8.24
CA LEU A 66 -4.70 8.08 -7.28
C LEU A 66 -4.13 7.06 -6.30
N SER A 67 -4.95 6.13 -5.81
CA SER A 67 -4.47 5.07 -4.92
C SER A 67 -3.43 4.18 -5.61
N VAL A 68 -3.65 3.86 -6.89
CA VAL A 68 -2.69 3.11 -7.72
C VAL A 68 -1.41 3.91 -7.92
N LEU A 69 -1.51 5.16 -8.35
CA LEU A 69 -0.36 6.03 -8.60
C LEU A 69 0.50 6.22 -7.34
N PHE A 70 -0.11 6.48 -6.19
CA PHE A 70 0.62 6.59 -4.93
C PHE A 70 1.25 5.26 -4.50
N SER A 71 0.57 4.13 -4.73
CA SER A 71 1.15 2.82 -4.42
C SER A 71 2.37 2.52 -5.30
N LEU A 72 2.29 2.82 -6.61
CA LEU A 72 3.42 2.68 -7.53
C LEU A 72 4.57 3.64 -7.16
N GLY A 73 4.24 4.89 -6.81
CA GLY A 73 5.21 5.85 -6.28
C GLY A 73 5.89 5.35 -5.00
N GLY A 74 5.13 4.76 -4.09
CA GLY A 74 5.64 4.14 -2.86
C GLY A 74 6.59 2.97 -3.12
N ILE A 75 6.32 2.14 -4.13
CA ILE A 75 7.24 1.06 -4.56
C ILE A 75 8.55 1.65 -5.08
N GLY A 76 8.48 2.68 -5.94
CA GLY A 76 9.65 3.38 -6.46
C GLY A 76 10.48 4.02 -5.35
N LEU A 77 9.84 4.78 -4.44
CA LEU A 77 10.48 5.39 -3.28
C LEU A 77 11.08 4.35 -2.34
N GLY A 78 10.38 3.23 -2.11
CA GLY A 78 10.87 2.15 -1.26
C GLY A 78 12.14 1.51 -1.81
N THR A 79 12.17 1.32 -3.14
CA THR A 79 13.34 0.82 -3.85
C THR A 79 14.51 1.79 -3.74
N LEU A 80 14.26 3.09 -3.92
CA LEU A 80 15.26 4.14 -3.75
C LEU A 80 15.81 4.19 -2.32
N PHE A 81 14.94 4.09 -1.30
CA PHE A 81 15.38 4.05 0.10
C PHE A 81 16.24 2.83 0.40
N ILE A 82 15.87 1.64 -0.10
CA ILE A 82 16.70 0.44 0.04
C ILE A 82 18.06 0.69 -0.61
N TYR A 83 18.09 1.22 -1.84
CA TYR A 83 19.33 1.53 -2.55
C TYR A 83 20.23 2.49 -1.76
N ILE A 84 19.66 3.54 -1.17
CA ILE A 84 20.42 4.48 -0.31
C ILE A 84 20.92 3.78 0.95
N LEU A 85 20.08 2.99 1.62
CA LEU A 85 20.41 2.34 2.89
C LEU A 85 21.55 1.32 2.71
N ILE A 86 21.57 0.53 1.64
CA ILE A 86 22.63 -0.48 1.42
C ILE A 86 24.01 0.13 1.15
N HIS A 87 24.12 1.44 0.88
CA HIS A 87 25.43 2.13 0.84
C HIS A 87 26.04 2.34 2.23
N ILE A 88 25.25 2.15 3.29
CA ILE A 88 25.75 2.15 4.68
C ILE A 88 26.34 0.76 4.98
N PRO A 89 27.60 0.66 5.47
CA PRO A 89 28.27 -0.63 5.66
C PRO A 89 27.51 -1.65 6.52
N VAL A 90 26.88 -1.18 7.61
CA VAL A 90 26.06 -2.02 8.51
C VAL A 90 24.82 -2.58 7.79
N MET A 91 24.17 -1.76 6.97
CA MET A 91 22.96 -2.14 6.23
C MET A 91 23.27 -3.05 5.04
N ARG A 92 24.47 -2.91 4.45
CA ARG A 92 24.94 -3.82 3.39
C ARG A 92 25.10 -5.25 3.90
N GLN A 93 25.60 -5.42 5.13
CA GLN A 93 25.75 -6.73 5.77
C GLN A 93 24.41 -7.31 6.23
N GLN A 94 23.41 -6.45 6.47
CA GLN A 94 22.08 -6.81 6.94
C GLN A 94 20.98 -6.23 6.03
N PRO A 95 20.86 -6.69 4.76
CA PRO A 95 19.92 -6.11 3.78
C PRO A 95 18.45 -6.25 4.22
N VAL A 96 18.15 -7.22 5.09
CA VAL A 96 16.83 -7.36 5.72
C VAL A 96 16.49 -6.14 6.57
N MET A 97 17.43 -5.57 7.33
CA MET A 97 17.20 -4.37 8.13
C MET A 97 16.88 -3.16 7.25
N ALA A 98 17.61 -2.98 6.14
CA ALA A 98 17.33 -1.93 5.16
C ALA A 98 15.90 -2.05 4.59
N LYS A 99 15.46 -3.28 4.30
CA LYS A 99 14.09 -3.54 3.82
C LYS A 99 13.03 -3.25 4.88
N ILE A 100 13.26 -3.62 6.14
CA ILE A 100 12.32 -3.33 7.24
C ILE A 100 12.15 -1.82 7.42
N ILE A 101 13.26 -1.07 7.48
CA ILE A 101 13.24 0.39 7.64
C ILE A 101 12.51 1.06 6.47
N SER A 102 12.87 0.69 5.23
CA SER A 102 12.21 1.22 4.03
C SER A 102 10.72 0.91 4.03
N THR A 103 10.34 -0.33 4.35
CA THR A 103 8.93 -0.75 4.40
C THR A 103 8.13 0.03 5.45
N ALA A 104 8.72 0.29 6.62
CA ALA A 104 8.08 1.12 7.66
C ALA A 104 7.84 2.56 7.16
N ILE A 105 8.84 3.20 6.55
CA ILE A 105 8.71 4.55 5.98
C ILE A 105 7.64 4.58 4.89
N ILE A 106 7.68 3.63 3.96
CA ILE A 106 6.72 3.55 2.84
C ILE A 106 5.31 3.23 3.33
N PHE A 107 5.16 2.49 4.42
CA PHE A 107 3.86 2.26 5.05
C PHE A 107 3.21 3.59 5.51
N PHE A 108 3.96 4.45 6.19
CA PHE A 108 3.46 5.78 6.59
C PHE A 108 3.18 6.68 5.39
N TYR A 109 4.05 6.68 4.38
CA TYR A 109 3.81 7.38 3.12
C TYR A 109 2.50 6.93 2.46
N ASN A 110 2.27 5.62 2.34
CA ASN A 110 1.05 5.06 1.77
C ASN A 110 -0.18 5.43 2.61
N TYR A 111 -0.08 5.43 3.93
CA TYR A 111 -1.17 5.84 4.80
C TYR A 111 -1.58 7.31 4.57
N GLU A 112 -0.62 8.23 4.57
CA GLU A 112 -0.89 9.66 4.37
C GLU A 112 -1.37 9.98 2.95
N THR A 113 -0.75 9.38 1.93
CA THR A 113 -1.16 9.59 0.53
C THR A 113 -2.54 9.02 0.24
N LYS A 114 -2.96 7.94 0.90
CA LYS A 114 -4.31 7.43 0.72
C LYS A 114 -5.39 8.32 1.34
N LYS A 115 -5.11 9.06 2.42
CA LYS A 115 -6.02 10.13 2.87
C LYS A 115 -6.27 11.14 1.75
N ILE A 116 -5.20 11.52 1.04
CA ILE A 116 -5.28 12.41 -0.12
C ILE A 116 -6.07 11.73 -1.26
N ALA A 117 -5.75 10.49 -1.60
CA ALA A 117 -6.40 9.74 -2.68
C ALA A 117 -7.92 9.63 -2.49
N PHE A 118 -8.36 9.41 -1.26
CA PHE A 118 -9.77 9.30 -0.90
C PHE A 118 -10.44 10.66 -0.63
N GLY A 119 -9.66 11.72 -0.41
CA GLY A 119 -10.17 13.02 0.00
C GLY A 119 -10.74 13.00 1.41
N ASP A 120 -10.09 12.29 2.33
CA ASP A 120 -10.49 12.20 3.74
C ASP A 120 -10.14 13.50 4.46
N THR A 121 -11.13 14.38 4.66
CA THR A 121 -10.95 15.74 5.20
C THR A 121 -11.10 15.82 6.72
N LYS A 122 -11.56 14.75 7.39
CA LYS A 122 -11.93 14.81 8.83
C LYS A 122 -10.77 15.11 9.78
N GLU A 123 -9.53 14.76 9.42
CA GLU A 123 -8.35 15.12 10.24
C GLU A 123 -7.86 16.55 9.97
N ARG A 124 -8.12 17.11 8.78
CA ARG A 124 -7.69 18.48 8.43
C ARG A 124 -8.55 19.56 9.08
N SER A 125 -9.84 19.31 9.34
CA SER A 125 -10.72 20.30 9.98
C SER A 125 -10.46 20.48 11.48
N VAL A 126 -9.79 19.53 12.14
CA VAL A 126 -9.42 19.66 13.56
C VAL A 126 -8.12 20.48 13.70
N ALA A 127 -7.24 20.44 12.70
CA ALA A 127 -5.98 21.18 12.69
C ALA A 127 -6.10 22.66 12.25
N SER A 128 -7.19 23.07 11.60
CA SER A 128 -7.42 24.48 11.24
C SER A 128 -8.22 25.27 12.29
N ASN A 129 -8.52 24.66 13.44
CA ASN A 129 -9.24 25.28 14.56
C ASN A 129 -8.31 25.57 15.76
N TYR A 130 -7.00 25.58 15.55
CA TYR A 130 -5.99 25.98 16.54
C TYR A 130 -5.06 27.02 15.94
#